data_AF-A0A0Q9PWK2-F1
#
_entry.id   AF-A0A0Q9PWK2-F1
#
_cell.length_a   1.000
_cell.length_b   1.000
_cell.length_c   1.000
_cell.angle_alpha   90.00
_cell.angle_beta   90.00
_cell.angle_gamma   90.00
#
_symmetry.space_group_name_H-M   'P 1'
#
loop_
_entity.id
_entity.type
_entity.pdbx_description
1 polymer ?
#
loop_
_entity_poly.entity_id
_entity_poly.type
_entity_poly.pdbx_seq_one_letter_code
_entity_poly.pdbx_strand_id
1 'polypeptide(L)'
;MVPFREQTRVEARSAEHVGTMRLALEAAQHVELEPLLVVEIDGRLLVVDGHHRLRAYHLAGRETVPCRVGSMDHHGAVMVSKLVNCAERSLEMHREQRADAAWQYVAHMTRQGTDGLPVGESRRTIAGRFGIGVATVQRMLHKLPNVNPREYATEAHDPGTGFPRWRYVREAGAGWQDMESKMTPEQLMQLEAEKLARKIGALIDKASPEATRRALAMLANEAKLAASNADALDFLTEIAEPDSGEF
;
A
#
# COMPACT_ATOMS: atom_id res chain seq x y z
N MET A 1 -3.56 4.57 -0.04
CA MET A 1 -2.48 5.39 0.59
C MET A 1 -1.77 4.51 1.61
N VAL A 2 -0.43 4.44 1.58
CA VAL A 2 0.38 3.67 2.55
C VAL A 2 0.36 4.40 3.90
N PRO A 3 0.22 3.70 5.05
CA PRO A 3 0.29 4.35 6.36
C PRO A 3 1.56 5.19 6.53
N PHE A 4 1.46 6.37 7.15
CA PHE A 4 2.57 7.34 7.27
C PHE A 4 3.86 6.71 7.82
N ARG A 5 3.75 5.90 8.87
CA ARG A 5 4.88 5.17 9.48
C ARG A 5 5.61 4.21 8.53
N GLU A 6 4.97 3.78 7.45
CA GLU A 6 5.54 2.85 6.46
C GLU A 6 6.00 3.54 5.17
N GLN A 7 5.67 4.82 4.98
CA GLN A 7 6.02 5.58 3.76
C GLN A 7 7.55 5.67 3.59
N THR A 8 8.27 6.09 4.63
CA THR A 8 9.74 6.22 4.60
C THR A 8 10.44 4.91 4.23
N ARG A 9 9.92 3.77 4.74
CA ARG A 9 10.48 2.45 4.44
C ARG A 9 10.25 2.03 2.99
N VAL A 10 9.06 2.33 2.44
CA VAL A 10 8.73 2.05 1.04
C VAL A 10 9.57 2.92 0.11
N GLU A 11 9.76 4.20 0.44
CA GLU A 11 10.58 5.14 -0.32
C GLU A 11 12.07 4.73 -0.31
N ALA A 12 12.62 4.36 0.85
CA ALA A 12 14.00 3.91 0.96
C ALA A 12 14.28 2.66 0.09
N ARG A 13 13.40 1.66 0.14
CA ARG A 13 13.50 0.47 -0.72
C ARG A 13 13.39 0.81 -2.21
N SER A 14 12.51 1.75 -2.55
CA SER A 14 12.38 2.22 -3.93
C SER A 14 13.66 2.89 -4.43
N ALA A 15 14.30 3.71 -3.60
CA ALA A 15 15.54 4.40 -3.94
C ALA A 15 16.71 3.41 -4.11
N GLU A 16 16.84 2.44 -3.20
CA GLU A 16 17.85 1.38 -3.27
C GLU A 16 17.71 0.58 -4.58
N HIS A 17 16.48 0.16 -4.93
CA HIS A 17 16.22 -0.61 -6.13
C HIS A 17 16.58 0.15 -7.42
N VAL A 18 16.26 1.46 -7.49
CA VAL A 18 16.67 2.32 -8.61
C VAL A 18 18.20 2.44 -8.66
N GLY A 19 18.85 2.57 -7.51
CA GLY A 19 20.30 2.63 -7.38
C GLY A 19 20.99 1.40 -7.97
N THR A 20 20.50 0.19 -7.66
CA THR A 20 21.02 -1.07 -8.22
C THR A 20 20.91 -1.10 -9.75
N MET A 21 19.76 -0.70 -10.31
CA MET A 21 19.57 -0.68 -11.76
C MET A 21 20.46 0.36 -12.46
N ARG A 22 20.64 1.53 -11.86
CA ARG A 22 21.55 2.57 -12.36
C ARG A 22 22.99 2.05 -12.44
N LEU A 23 23.48 1.43 -11.37
CA LEU A 23 24.84 0.85 -11.34
C LEU A 23 25.04 -0.20 -12.43
N ALA A 24 24.03 -1.04 -12.70
CA ALA A 24 24.08 -2.01 -13.79
C ALA A 24 24.17 -1.34 -15.17
N LEU A 25 23.43 -0.25 -15.39
CA LEU A 25 23.47 0.52 -16.63
C LEU A 25 24.77 1.29 -16.83
N GLU A 26 25.43 1.73 -15.75
CA GLU A 26 26.72 2.43 -15.79
C GLU A 26 27.90 1.47 -16.04
N ALA A 27 27.75 0.19 -15.70
CA ALA A 27 28.81 -0.80 -15.86
C ALA A 27 29.23 -1.00 -17.32
N ALA A 28 28.29 -0.87 -18.28
CA ALA A 28 28.59 -0.98 -19.70
C ALA A 28 27.50 -0.37 -20.59
N GLN A 29 27.90 0.30 -21.68
CA GLN A 29 26.98 0.93 -22.64
C GLN A 29 26.04 -0.05 -23.36
N HIS A 30 26.42 -1.33 -23.51
CA HIS A 30 25.58 -2.33 -24.17
C HIS A 30 24.61 -3.06 -23.21
N VAL A 31 24.68 -2.77 -21.90
CA VAL A 31 23.75 -3.36 -20.93
C VAL A 31 22.43 -2.63 -21.01
N GLU A 32 21.36 -3.40 -21.22
CA GLU A 32 19.99 -2.94 -21.26
C GLU A 32 19.16 -3.68 -20.21
N LEU A 33 18.24 -2.99 -19.55
CA LEU A 33 17.25 -3.58 -18.67
C LEU A 33 16.08 -4.14 -19.50
N GLU A 34 15.19 -4.87 -18.84
CA GLU A 34 13.92 -5.26 -19.46
C GLU A 34 13.17 -4.05 -20.06
N PRO A 35 12.62 -4.17 -21.28
CA PRO A 35 11.90 -3.08 -21.94
C PRO A 35 10.76 -2.51 -21.10
N LEU A 36 10.59 -1.19 -21.16
CA LEU A 36 9.45 -0.50 -20.57
C LEU A 36 8.18 -0.85 -21.35
N LEU A 37 7.05 -0.94 -20.66
CA LEU A 37 5.76 -1.00 -21.33
C LEU A 37 5.27 0.42 -21.54
N VAL A 38 5.01 0.76 -22.79
CA VAL A 38 4.61 2.10 -23.21
C VAL A 38 3.38 1.97 -24.09
N VAL A 39 2.48 2.94 -24.03
CA VAL A 39 1.29 3.00 -24.89
C VAL A 39 1.29 4.29 -25.67
N GLU A 40 0.87 4.20 -26.92
CA GLU A 40 0.67 5.39 -27.75
C GLU A 40 -0.78 5.87 -27.60
N ILE A 41 -0.95 7.09 -27.09
CA ILE A 41 -2.25 7.75 -26.92
C ILE A 41 -2.11 9.18 -27.45
N ASP A 42 -2.96 9.55 -28.41
CA ASP A 42 -2.97 10.87 -29.04
C ASP A 42 -1.60 11.31 -29.57
N GLY A 43 -0.85 10.37 -30.17
CA GLY A 43 0.50 10.61 -30.71
C GLY A 43 1.58 10.81 -29.65
N ARG A 44 1.29 10.51 -28.37
CA ARG A 44 2.24 10.57 -27.25
C ARG A 44 2.49 9.17 -26.69
N LEU A 45 3.74 8.88 -26.39
CA LEU A 45 4.16 7.66 -25.71
C LEU A 45 4.07 7.86 -24.18
N LEU A 46 3.16 7.13 -23.54
CA LEU A 46 2.95 7.15 -22.09
C LEU A 46 3.46 5.86 -21.46
N VAL A 47 4.24 5.98 -20.40
CA VAL A 47 4.81 4.83 -19.69
C VAL A 47 3.75 4.19 -18.81
N VAL A 48 3.47 2.90 -19.07
CA VAL A 48 2.51 2.10 -18.30
C VAL A 48 3.22 1.33 -17.20
N ASP A 49 4.40 0.77 -17.49
CA ASP A 49 5.22 0.02 -16.55
C ASP A 49 6.73 0.21 -16.82
N GLY A 50 7.52 0.16 -15.74
CA GLY A 50 8.96 0.37 -15.77
C GLY A 50 9.41 1.74 -15.28
N HIS A 51 8.62 2.45 -14.48
CA HIS A 51 8.98 3.77 -13.94
C HIS A 51 10.35 3.80 -13.23
N HIS A 52 10.68 2.76 -12.45
CA HIS A 52 11.99 2.67 -11.79
C HIS A 52 13.12 2.42 -12.79
N ARG A 53 12.87 1.64 -13.86
CA ARG A 53 13.84 1.46 -14.95
C ARG A 53 14.04 2.76 -15.69
N LEU A 54 12.97 3.46 -16.08
CA LEU A 54 13.04 4.78 -16.71
C LEU A 54 13.88 5.75 -15.88
N ARG A 55 13.63 5.80 -14.57
CA ARG A 55 14.41 6.63 -13.65
C ARG A 55 15.87 6.21 -13.60
N ALA A 56 16.18 4.91 -13.61
CA ALA A 56 17.54 4.40 -13.66
C ALA A 56 18.26 4.79 -14.96
N TYR A 57 17.61 4.68 -16.12
CA TYR A 57 18.14 5.14 -17.42
C TYR A 57 18.45 6.64 -17.41
N HIS A 58 17.51 7.44 -16.89
CA HIS A 58 17.71 8.88 -16.76
C HIS A 58 18.90 9.22 -15.85
N LEU A 59 19.00 8.58 -14.68
CA LEU A 59 20.10 8.79 -13.75
C LEU A 59 21.45 8.29 -14.29
N ALA A 60 21.44 7.25 -15.12
CA ALA A 60 22.64 6.73 -15.81
C ALA A 60 23.01 7.54 -17.06
N GLY A 61 22.31 8.65 -17.35
CA GLY A 61 22.60 9.55 -18.47
C GLY A 61 22.35 8.92 -19.86
N ARG A 62 21.47 7.94 -19.97
CA ARG A 62 21.12 7.31 -21.25
C ARG A 62 20.10 8.15 -22.01
N GLU A 63 20.34 8.37 -23.30
CA GLU A 63 19.43 9.12 -24.17
C GLU A 63 18.22 8.30 -24.64
N THR A 64 18.41 6.98 -24.78
CA THR A 64 17.38 6.06 -25.25
C THR A 64 17.14 4.93 -24.26
N VAL A 65 15.93 4.37 -24.30
CA VAL A 65 15.51 3.26 -23.45
C VAL A 65 14.71 2.25 -24.29
N PRO A 66 14.91 0.94 -24.13
CA PRO A 66 14.12 -0.07 -24.83
C PRO A 66 12.66 -0.05 -24.34
N CYS A 67 11.74 -0.11 -25.30
CA CYS A 67 10.29 -0.06 -25.05
C CYS A 67 9.54 -1.13 -25.85
N ARG A 68 8.47 -1.67 -25.26
CA ARG A 68 7.40 -2.38 -25.96
C ARG A 68 6.21 -1.44 -26.06
N VAL A 69 5.79 -1.15 -27.29
CA VAL A 69 4.66 -0.25 -27.55
C VAL A 69 3.40 -1.09 -27.70
N GLY A 70 2.42 -0.84 -26.83
CA GLY A 70 1.07 -1.40 -26.91
C GLY A 70 0.06 -0.36 -27.42
N SER A 71 -1.08 -0.85 -27.90
CA SER A 71 -2.23 -0.01 -28.25
C SER A 71 -3.36 -0.27 -27.26
N MET A 72 -3.79 0.78 -26.55
CA MET A 72 -4.95 0.77 -25.65
C MET A 72 -5.39 2.21 -25.34
N ASP A 73 -6.61 2.38 -24.85
CA ASP A 73 -7.10 3.68 -24.39
C ASP A 73 -6.50 4.05 -23.01
N HIS A 74 -6.71 5.31 -22.59
CA HIS A 74 -6.15 5.84 -21.34
C HIS A 74 -6.59 5.02 -20.12
N HIS A 75 -7.86 4.58 -20.11
CA HIS A 75 -8.38 3.79 -19.01
C HIS A 75 -7.74 2.40 -18.96
N GLY A 76 -7.60 1.71 -20.10
CA GLY A 76 -6.89 0.44 -20.22
C GLY A 76 -5.43 0.56 -19.77
N ALA A 77 -4.74 1.64 -20.15
CA ALA A 77 -3.38 1.92 -19.74
C ALA A 77 -3.23 2.04 -18.22
N VAL A 78 -4.11 2.81 -17.57
CA VAL A 78 -4.15 2.93 -16.10
C VAL A 78 -4.38 1.56 -15.45
N MET A 79 -5.27 0.75 -16.01
CA MET A 79 -5.57 -0.57 -15.45
C MET A 79 -4.42 -1.56 -15.59
N VAL A 80 -3.75 -1.59 -16.74
CA VAL A 80 -2.56 -2.41 -16.96
C VAL A 80 -1.44 -1.96 -16.03
N SER A 81 -1.24 -0.65 -15.85
CA SER A 81 -0.24 -0.12 -14.91
C SER A 81 -0.48 -0.64 -13.48
N LYS A 82 -1.74 -0.62 -13.01
CA LYS A 82 -2.12 -1.14 -11.68
C LYS A 82 -1.89 -2.66 -11.58
N LEU A 83 -2.19 -3.42 -12.64
CA LEU A 83 -2.01 -4.88 -12.69
C LEU A 83 -0.54 -5.31 -12.68
N VAL A 84 0.31 -4.66 -13.48
CA VAL A 84 1.74 -5.01 -13.56
C VAL A 84 2.45 -4.73 -12.24
N ASN A 85 2.02 -3.71 -11.48
CA ASN A 85 2.53 -3.47 -10.13
C ASN A 85 2.09 -4.53 -9.10
N CYS A 86 1.03 -5.31 -9.38
CA CYS A 86 0.57 -6.38 -8.49
C CYS A 86 1.25 -7.72 -8.78
N ALA A 87 1.56 -7.99 -10.04
CA ALA A 87 2.22 -9.21 -10.48
C ALA A 87 3.72 -9.12 -10.14
N GLU A 88 4.17 -10.03 -9.27
CA GLU A 88 5.53 -10.19 -8.74
C GLU A 88 6.64 -9.41 -9.48
N ARG A 89 7.04 -8.30 -8.87
CA ARG A 89 8.32 -7.62 -9.11
C ARG A 89 8.93 -7.15 -7.79
N SER A 90 10.22 -6.85 -7.84
CA SER A 90 11.20 -6.59 -6.76
C SER A 90 10.77 -5.69 -5.59
N LEU A 91 9.66 -4.96 -5.73
CA LEU A 91 9.07 -4.14 -4.68
C LEU A 91 7.61 -4.53 -4.52
N GLU A 92 7.34 -5.34 -3.50
CA GLU A 92 5.99 -5.78 -3.18
C GLU A 92 5.11 -4.57 -2.87
N MET A 93 4.07 -4.34 -3.68
CA MET A 93 3.08 -3.30 -3.37
C MET A 93 2.45 -3.56 -2.00
N HIS A 94 2.28 -2.49 -1.23
CA HIS A 94 1.62 -2.56 0.06
C HIS A 94 0.19 -3.10 -0.09
N ARG A 95 -0.28 -3.87 0.90
CA ARG A 95 -1.59 -4.54 0.87
C ARG A 95 -2.76 -3.60 0.54
N GLU A 96 -2.75 -2.39 1.08
CA GLU A 96 -3.80 -1.39 0.80
C GLU A 96 -3.75 -0.89 -0.66
N GLN A 97 -2.56 -0.76 -1.26
CA GLN A 97 -2.43 -0.37 -2.67
C GLN A 97 -2.93 -1.49 -3.59
N ARG A 98 -2.65 -2.75 -3.26
CA ARG A 98 -3.20 -3.92 -3.97
C ARG A 98 -4.73 -3.97 -3.90
N ALA A 99 -5.29 -3.69 -2.73
CA ALA A 99 -6.74 -3.65 -2.54
C ALA A 99 -7.40 -2.49 -3.31
N ASP A 100 -6.81 -1.29 -3.29
CA ASP A 100 -7.27 -0.16 -4.10
C ASP A 100 -7.18 -0.48 -5.60
N ALA A 101 -6.08 -1.07 -6.07
CA ALA A 101 -5.91 -1.49 -7.46
C ALA A 101 -6.98 -2.50 -7.90
N ALA A 102 -7.24 -3.52 -7.06
CA ALA A 102 -8.28 -4.50 -7.32
C ALA A 102 -9.68 -3.88 -7.35
N TRP A 103 -9.95 -2.92 -6.47
CA TRP A 103 -11.22 -2.19 -6.44
C TRP A 103 -11.45 -1.41 -7.72
N GLN A 104 -10.45 -0.65 -8.17
CA GLN A 104 -10.54 0.09 -9.44
C GLN A 104 -10.77 -0.85 -10.62
N TYR A 105 -10.12 -2.03 -10.60
CA TYR A 105 -10.32 -3.06 -11.61
C TYR A 105 -11.74 -3.61 -11.61
N VAL A 106 -12.24 -4.02 -10.45
CA VAL A 106 -13.60 -4.56 -10.32
C VAL A 106 -14.63 -3.49 -10.74
N ALA A 107 -14.45 -2.24 -10.31
CA ALA A 107 -15.30 -1.12 -10.70
C ALA A 107 -15.34 -0.93 -12.22
N HIS A 108 -14.18 -0.99 -12.88
CA HIS A 108 -14.13 -0.87 -14.33
C HIS A 108 -14.80 -2.05 -15.05
N MET A 109 -14.43 -3.29 -14.72
CA MET A 109 -14.90 -4.49 -15.43
C MET A 109 -16.41 -4.73 -15.31
N THR A 110 -17.03 -4.19 -14.25
CA THR A 110 -18.46 -4.37 -13.95
C THR A 110 -19.29 -3.11 -14.23
N ARG A 111 -18.71 -2.09 -14.88
CA ARG A 111 -19.34 -0.77 -15.07
C ARG A 111 -19.93 -0.22 -13.77
N GLN A 112 -19.08 -0.14 -12.75
CA GLN A 112 -19.39 0.34 -11.41
C GLN A 112 -20.51 -0.47 -10.74
N GLY A 113 -20.56 -1.78 -11.02
CA GLY A 113 -21.52 -2.70 -10.40
C GLY A 113 -22.86 -2.81 -11.13
N THR A 114 -23.01 -2.14 -12.28
CA THR A 114 -24.17 -2.29 -13.16
C THR A 114 -24.22 -3.69 -13.77
N ASP A 115 -23.05 -4.21 -14.15
CA ASP A 115 -22.89 -5.50 -14.81
C ASP A 115 -22.26 -6.53 -13.86
N GLY A 116 -22.47 -7.82 -14.16
CA GLY A 116 -21.73 -8.90 -13.50
C GLY A 116 -20.24 -8.93 -13.90
N LEU A 117 -19.48 -9.83 -13.30
CA LEU A 117 -18.12 -10.11 -13.80
C LEU A 117 -18.20 -10.65 -15.23
N PRO A 118 -17.31 -10.20 -16.14
CA PRO A 118 -17.30 -10.65 -17.52
C PRO A 118 -16.86 -12.12 -17.63
N VAL A 119 -17.18 -12.74 -18.76
CA VAL A 119 -16.82 -14.13 -19.05
C VAL A 119 -15.30 -14.32 -18.94
N GLY A 120 -14.88 -15.35 -18.20
CA GLY A 120 -13.47 -15.65 -17.94
C GLY A 120 -12.89 -14.96 -16.69
N GLU A 121 -13.58 -13.97 -16.13
CA GLU A 121 -13.21 -13.40 -14.83
C GLU A 121 -13.94 -14.12 -13.69
N SER A 122 -13.20 -14.38 -12.63
CA SER A 122 -13.75 -14.93 -11.39
C SER A 122 -13.18 -14.20 -10.19
N ARG A 123 -13.89 -14.24 -9.06
CA ARG A 123 -13.39 -13.70 -7.78
C ARG A 123 -12.01 -14.27 -7.43
N ARG A 124 -11.76 -15.54 -7.77
CA ARG A 124 -10.48 -16.21 -7.53
C ARG A 124 -9.39 -15.71 -8.47
N THR A 125 -9.72 -15.52 -9.74
CA THR A 125 -8.80 -14.95 -10.75
C THR A 125 -8.35 -13.55 -10.35
N ILE A 126 -9.30 -12.69 -9.97
CA ILE A 126 -9.04 -11.32 -9.52
C ILE A 126 -8.21 -11.32 -8.23
N ALA A 127 -8.61 -12.12 -7.24
CA ALA A 127 -7.86 -12.26 -5.98
C ALA A 127 -6.39 -12.66 -6.23
N GLY A 128 -6.16 -13.62 -7.13
CA GLY A 128 -4.83 -14.06 -7.54
C GLY A 128 -4.01 -12.94 -8.21
N ARG A 129 -4.59 -12.26 -9.22
CA ARG A 129 -3.89 -11.19 -9.96
C ARG A 129 -3.43 -10.04 -9.07
N PHE A 130 -4.24 -9.66 -8.09
CA PHE A 130 -3.95 -8.53 -7.22
C PHE A 130 -3.25 -8.93 -5.91
N GLY A 131 -3.15 -10.22 -5.60
CA GLY A 131 -2.58 -10.70 -4.34
C GLY A 131 -3.43 -10.31 -3.13
N ILE A 132 -4.76 -10.39 -3.25
CA ILE A 132 -5.71 -10.08 -2.17
C ILE A 132 -6.62 -11.27 -1.87
N GLY A 133 -7.29 -11.26 -0.72
CA GLY A 133 -8.22 -12.34 -0.36
C GLY A 133 -9.50 -12.34 -1.20
N VAL A 134 -10.00 -13.52 -1.56
CA VAL A 134 -11.28 -13.71 -2.30
C VAL A 134 -12.46 -13.03 -1.58
N ALA A 135 -12.49 -13.09 -0.24
CA ALA A 135 -13.50 -12.43 0.57
C ALA A 135 -13.48 -10.89 0.42
N THR A 136 -12.31 -10.30 0.14
CA THR A 136 -12.20 -8.87 -0.16
C THR A 136 -12.85 -8.55 -1.50
N VAL A 137 -12.59 -9.35 -2.55
CA VAL A 137 -13.23 -9.19 -3.87
C VAL A 137 -14.75 -9.34 -3.76
N GLN A 138 -15.23 -10.29 -2.95
CA GLN A 138 -16.67 -10.45 -2.71
C GLN A 138 -17.29 -9.21 -2.03
N ARG A 139 -16.63 -8.64 -1.01
CA ARG A 139 -17.11 -7.40 -0.37
C ARG A 139 -17.12 -6.23 -1.33
N MET A 140 -16.12 -6.13 -2.20
CA MET A 140 -16.06 -5.11 -3.25
C MET A 140 -17.28 -5.22 -4.17
N LEU A 141 -17.50 -6.40 -4.77
CA LEU A 141 -18.65 -6.64 -5.65
C LEU A 141 -19.99 -6.35 -4.97
N HIS A 142 -20.12 -6.65 -3.67
CA HIS A 142 -21.34 -6.37 -2.93
C HIS A 142 -21.58 -4.88 -2.67
N LYS A 143 -20.51 -4.11 -2.37
CA LYS A 143 -20.62 -2.66 -2.12
C LYS A 143 -20.83 -1.87 -3.40
N LEU A 144 -20.21 -2.29 -4.50
CA LEU A 144 -20.05 -1.50 -5.71
C LEU A 144 -21.36 -0.94 -6.30
N PRO A 145 -22.48 -1.69 -6.42
CA PRO A 145 -23.74 -1.16 -6.96
C PRO A 145 -24.34 -0.01 -6.13
N ASN A 146 -23.94 0.12 -4.86
CA ASN A 146 -24.43 1.13 -3.92
C ASN A 146 -23.47 2.31 -3.79
N VAL A 147 -22.37 2.35 -4.55
CA VAL A 147 -21.41 3.45 -4.50
C VAL A 147 -21.84 4.54 -5.45
N ASN A 148 -22.19 5.70 -4.91
CA ASN A 148 -22.38 6.92 -5.69
C ASN A 148 -21.09 7.78 -5.59
N PRO A 149 -20.30 7.92 -6.67
CA PRO A 149 -19.04 8.67 -6.64
C PRO A 149 -19.17 10.12 -6.16
N ARG A 150 -20.35 10.73 -6.32
CA ARG A 150 -20.63 12.12 -5.93
C ARG A 150 -20.74 12.34 -4.43
N GLU A 151 -20.90 11.28 -3.65
CA GLU A 151 -20.97 11.34 -2.18
C GLU A 151 -19.58 11.40 -1.53
N TYR A 152 -18.51 11.28 -2.32
CA TYR A 152 -17.14 11.28 -1.86
C TYR A 152 -16.45 12.59 -2.26
N ALA A 153 -15.69 13.16 -1.33
CA ALA A 153 -14.83 14.31 -1.60
C ALA A 153 -13.75 13.97 -2.65
N THR A 154 -13.25 14.97 -3.35
CA THR A 154 -12.28 14.81 -4.46
C THR A 154 -11.02 14.06 -4.03
N GLU A 155 -10.57 14.24 -2.79
CA GLU A 155 -9.37 13.60 -2.23
C GLU A 155 -9.56 12.09 -2.06
N ALA A 156 -10.80 11.64 -1.96
CA ALA A 156 -11.15 10.23 -1.86
C ALA A 156 -11.14 9.51 -3.21
N HIS A 157 -11.03 10.24 -4.33
CA HIS A 157 -10.96 9.64 -5.67
C HIS A 157 -9.54 9.17 -6.02
N ASP A 158 -9.47 8.11 -6.82
CA ASP A 158 -8.22 7.69 -7.45
C ASP A 158 -7.88 8.67 -8.60
N PRO A 159 -6.68 9.24 -8.65
CA PRO A 159 -6.33 10.25 -9.64
C PRO A 159 -6.29 9.68 -11.07
N GLY A 160 -6.14 8.36 -11.23
CA GLY A 160 -6.08 7.72 -12.54
C GLY A 160 -7.45 7.38 -13.11
N THR A 161 -8.42 7.00 -12.26
CA THR A 161 -9.75 6.55 -12.70
C THR A 161 -10.88 7.54 -12.37
N GLY A 162 -10.64 8.50 -11.47
CA GLY A 162 -11.66 9.41 -10.96
C GLY A 162 -12.71 8.73 -10.07
N PHE A 163 -12.55 7.44 -9.75
CA PHE A 163 -13.51 6.68 -8.96
C PHE A 163 -13.05 6.60 -7.48
N PRO A 164 -13.98 6.57 -6.49
CA PRO A 164 -13.60 6.52 -5.08
C PRO A 164 -12.66 5.36 -4.75
N ARG A 165 -11.69 5.58 -3.88
CA ARG A 165 -10.74 4.53 -3.45
C ARG A 165 -11.41 3.58 -2.46
N TRP A 166 -10.94 2.33 -2.43
CA TRP A 166 -11.55 1.27 -1.64
C TRP A 166 -11.57 1.60 -0.15
N ARG A 167 -10.50 2.21 0.36
CA ARG A 167 -10.41 2.63 1.76
C ARG A 167 -11.63 3.45 2.20
N TYR A 168 -11.95 4.51 1.46
CA TYR A 168 -13.06 5.40 1.79
C TYR A 168 -14.41 4.70 1.66
N VAL A 169 -14.60 3.86 0.65
CA VAL A 169 -15.84 3.09 0.45
C VAL A 169 -16.04 2.00 1.52
N ARG A 170 -14.94 1.37 1.95
CA ARG A 170 -14.94 0.36 3.02
C ARG A 170 -15.30 1.00 4.37
N GLU A 171 -14.78 2.19 4.62
CA GLU A 171 -14.93 2.92 5.89
C GLU A 171 -16.21 3.77 5.93
N ALA A 172 -16.75 4.16 4.78
CA ALA A 172 -18.07 4.78 4.65
C ALA A 172 -19.15 3.82 5.19
N GLY A 173 -19.81 4.25 6.27
CA GLY A 173 -20.80 3.47 7.02
C GLY A 173 -20.25 2.62 8.16
N ALA A 174 -18.93 2.52 8.35
CA ALA A 174 -18.33 1.77 9.46
C ALA A 174 -18.13 2.60 10.74
N GLY A 175 -18.53 3.89 10.75
CA GLY A 175 -18.28 4.82 11.86
C GLY A 175 -16.79 5.08 12.14
N TRP A 176 -15.88 4.52 11.32
CA TRP A 176 -14.43 4.53 11.58
C TRP A 176 -13.78 5.85 11.20
N GLN A 177 -14.22 6.47 10.09
CA GLN A 177 -13.83 7.84 9.73
C GLN A 177 -14.29 8.87 10.77
N ASP A 178 -15.29 8.50 11.58
CA ASP A 178 -15.86 9.32 12.63
C ASP A 178 -15.25 9.01 14.01
N MET A 179 -14.49 7.91 14.16
CA MET A 179 -13.82 7.56 15.42
C MET A 179 -12.41 8.14 15.50
N GLU A 180 -11.55 7.96 14.47
CA GLU A 180 -10.18 8.53 14.52
C GLU A 180 -10.16 10.06 14.49
N SER A 181 -11.17 10.69 13.89
CA SER A 181 -11.33 12.15 13.87
C SER A 181 -11.94 12.73 15.15
N LYS A 182 -12.59 11.89 15.97
CA LYS A 182 -13.22 12.28 17.26
C LYS A 182 -12.49 11.78 18.49
N MET A 183 -11.52 10.87 18.33
CA MET A 183 -10.77 10.26 19.43
C MET A 183 -9.48 11.02 19.70
N THR A 184 -9.21 11.30 20.98
CA THR A 184 -7.93 11.87 21.40
C THR A 184 -6.80 10.85 21.20
N PRO A 185 -5.52 11.29 21.13
CA PRO A 185 -4.38 10.37 21.05
C PRO A 185 -4.37 9.29 22.14
N GLU A 186 -4.83 9.62 23.34
CA GLU A 186 -4.97 8.68 24.46
C GLU A 186 -6.04 7.62 24.20
N GLN A 187 -7.18 8.01 23.64
CA GLN A 187 -8.26 7.08 23.30
C GLN A 187 -7.85 6.12 22.16
N LEU A 188 -7.05 6.62 21.20
CA LEU A 188 -6.46 5.77 20.15
C LEU A 188 -5.47 4.76 20.73
N MET A 189 -4.58 5.22 21.62
CA MET A 189 -3.62 4.37 22.32
C MET A 189 -4.32 3.29 23.16
N GLN A 190 -5.41 3.65 23.84
CA GLN A 190 -6.23 2.71 24.60
C GLN A 190 -6.90 1.66 23.68
N LEU A 191 -7.45 2.08 22.54
CA LEU A 191 -8.05 1.17 21.57
C LEU A 191 -7.01 0.20 20.97
N GLU A 192 -5.80 0.68 20.70
CA GLU A 192 -4.68 -0.16 20.27
C GLU A 192 -4.29 -1.18 21.35
N ALA A 193 -4.18 -0.75 22.60
CA ALA A 193 -3.90 -1.61 23.74
C ALA A 193 -4.97 -2.70 23.90
N GLU A 194 -6.26 -2.36 23.78
CA GLU A 194 -7.37 -3.32 23.85
C GLU A 194 -7.39 -4.33 22.70
N LYS A 195 -7.06 -3.89 21.48
CA LYS A 195 -6.91 -4.79 20.33
C LYS A 195 -5.75 -5.76 20.54
N LEU A 196 -4.64 -5.27 21.08
CA LEU A 196 -3.47 -6.09 21.38
C LEU A 196 -3.78 -7.10 22.50
N ALA A 197 -4.42 -6.65 23.59
CA ALA A 197 -4.82 -7.50 24.70
C ALA A 197 -5.74 -8.65 24.26
N ARG A 198 -6.71 -8.39 23.37
CA ARG A 198 -7.58 -9.44 22.79
C ARG A 198 -6.79 -10.50 22.00
N LYS A 199 -5.80 -10.07 21.21
CA LYS A 199 -4.93 -11.01 20.47
C LYS A 199 -4.09 -11.85 21.41
N ILE A 200 -3.52 -11.22 22.45
CA ILE A 200 -2.74 -11.91 23.48
C ILE A 200 -3.64 -12.92 24.20
N GLY A 201 -4.85 -12.54 24.64
CA GLY A 201 -5.82 -13.44 25.27
C GLY A 201 -6.13 -14.67 24.41
N ALA A 202 -6.40 -14.48 23.12
CA ALA A 202 -6.66 -15.59 22.21
C ALA A 202 -5.45 -16.53 22.00
N LEU A 203 -4.23 -16.05 22.21
CA LEU A 203 -3.02 -16.87 22.20
C LEU A 203 -2.82 -17.60 23.53
N ILE A 204 -3.14 -16.94 24.65
CA ILE A 204 -3.12 -17.52 26.00
C ILE A 204 -4.08 -18.69 26.10
N ASP A 205 -5.31 -18.55 25.58
CA ASP A 205 -6.33 -19.60 25.60
C ASP A 205 -5.93 -20.87 24.84
N LYS A 206 -4.99 -20.74 23.89
CA LYS A 206 -4.49 -21.85 23.07
C LYS A 206 -3.19 -22.45 23.58
N ALA A 207 -2.54 -21.81 24.55
CA ALA A 207 -1.24 -22.22 25.09
C ALA A 207 -1.39 -22.89 26.46
N SER A 208 -0.38 -23.67 26.85
CA SER A 208 -0.34 -24.20 28.21
C SER A 208 -0.09 -23.07 29.22
N PRO A 209 -0.65 -23.15 30.45
CA PRO A 209 -0.47 -22.11 31.46
C PRO A 209 1.01 -21.81 31.78
N GLU A 210 1.88 -22.81 31.69
CA GLU A 210 3.32 -22.65 31.93
C GLU A 210 4.03 -21.97 30.76
N ALA A 211 3.69 -22.31 29.51
CA ALA A 211 4.24 -21.66 28.33
C ALA A 211 3.87 -20.17 28.28
N THR A 212 2.61 -19.85 28.59
CA THR A 212 2.13 -18.46 28.71
C THR A 212 2.92 -17.68 29.76
N ARG A 213 3.09 -18.26 30.96
CA ARG A 213 3.82 -17.59 32.05
C ARG A 213 5.26 -17.28 31.68
N ARG A 214 5.95 -18.23 31.04
CA ARG A 214 7.33 -18.05 30.58
C ARG A 214 7.42 -16.99 29.48
N ALA A 215 6.52 -17.02 28.50
CA ALA A 215 6.50 -16.05 27.41
C ALA A 215 6.27 -14.61 27.91
N LEU A 216 5.32 -14.41 28.83
CA LEU A 216 5.07 -13.09 29.43
C LEU A 216 6.27 -12.59 30.26
N ALA A 217 6.95 -13.49 30.97
CA ALA A 217 8.17 -13.13 31.72
C ALA A 217 9.32 -12.72 30.79
N MET A 218 9.49 -13.39 29.65
CA MET A 218 10.49 -13.01 28.64
C MET A 218 10.22 -11.61 28.08
N LEU A 219 8.98 -11.33 27.67
CA LEU A 219 8.57 -10.02 27.15
C LEU A 219 8.71 -8.91 28.19
N ALA A 220 8.37 -9.19 29.45
CA ALA A 220 8.54 -8.22 30.55
C ALA A 220 10.02 -7.91 30.82
N ASN A 221 10.90 -8.88 30.71
CA ASN A 221 12.34 -8.68 30.87
C ASN A 221 12.95 -7.92 29.69
N GLU A 222 12.55 -8.22 28.45
CA GLU A 222 12.97 -7.45 27.27
C GLU A 222 12.52 -5.99 27.35
N ALA A 223 11.29 -5.73 27.80
CA ALA A 223 10.80 -4.36 27.98
C ALA A 223 11.61 -3.60 29.04
N LYS A 224 11.99 -4.25 30.15
CA LYS A 224 12.86 -3.66 31.17
C LYS A 224 14.26 -3.36 30.63
N LEU A 225 14.82 -4.28 29.85
CA LEU A 225 16.13 -4.11 29.23
C LEU A 225 16.13 -2.96 28.21
N ALA A 226 15.08 -2.84 27.40
CA ALA A 226 14.90 -1.73 26.46
C ALA A 226 14.75 -0.38 27.17
N ALA A 227 14.03 -0.32 28.29
CA ALA A 227 13.90 0.88 29.12
C ALA A 227 15.19 1.27 29.86
N SER A 228 16.08 0.31 30.10
CA SER A 228 17.40 0.55 30.72
C SER A 228 18.52 0.86 29.72
N ASN A 229 18.22 0.90 28.42
CA ASN A 229 19.21 1.17 27.38
C ASN A 229 19.43 2.69 27.26
N ALA A 230 20.70 3.13 27.28
CA ALA A 230 21.05 4.56 27.35
C ALA A 230 20.43 5.39 26.22
N ASP A 231 20.33 4.85 25.01
CA ASP A 231 19.69 5.50 23.85
C ASP A 231 18.18 5.77 24.04
N ALA A 232 17.49 4.95 24.84
CA ALA A 232 16.07 5.15 25.14
C ALA A 232 15.86 6.20 26.24
N LEU A 233 16.82 6.33 27.16
CA LEU A 233 16.87 7.38 28.17
C LEU A 233 17.16 8.74 27.54
N ASP A 234 18.11 8.83 26.60
CA ASP A 234 18.41 10.07 25.87
C ASP A 234 17.19 10.55 25.06
N PHE A 235 16.51 9.65 24.33
CA PHE A 235 15.30 9.97 23.58
C PHE A 235 14.14 10.44 24.47
N LEU A 236 13.94 9.84 25.65
CA LEU A 236 12.90 10.27 26.60
C LEU A 236 13.23 11.60 27.28
N THR A 237 14.52 11.94 27.42
CA THR A 237 14.96 13.21 27.99
C THR A 237 14.79 14.35 26.98
N GLU A 238 15.04 14.09 25.68
CA GLU A 238 14.83 15.06 24.59
C GLU A 238 13.35 15.46 24.38
N ILE A 239 12.40 14.59 24.75
CA ILE A 239 10.96 14.83 24.58
C ILE A 239 10.33 15.51 25.81
N ALA A 240 11.06 15.57 26.93
CA ALA A 240 10.54 16.01 28.22
C ALA A 240 10.72 17.51 28.53
N GLU A 241 11.40 18.29 27.69
CA GLU A 241 11.54 19.75 27.89
C GLU A 241 10.59 20.56 26.98
N PRO A 242 9.45 21.05 27.50
CA PRO A 242 8.85 22.27 26.99
C PRO A 242 9.58 23.47 27.59
N ASP A 243 10.06 24.31 26.69
CA ASP A 243 10.62 25.64 26.91
C ASP A 243 9.82 26.43 27.96
N SER A 244 10.36 26.48 29.19
CA SER A 244 9.92 27.44 30.21
C SER A 244 11.15 28.09 30.82
N GLY A 245 11.73 29.02 30.07
CA GLY A 245 12.82 29.89 30.50
C GLY A 245 12.57 31.34 30.05
N GLU A 246 11.83 32.08 30.87
CA GLU A 246 12.02 33.49 31.23
C GLU A 246 12.14 34.56 30.11
N PHE A 247 11.20 35.51 30.07
CA PHE A 247 11.34 36.86 30.67
C PHE A 247 9.98 37.53 30.84
#